data_AF-A0A3B4ZVT5-F1
#
_entry.id   AF-A0A3B4ZVT5-F1
#
_cell.length_a   1.000
_cell.length_b   1.000
_cell.length_c   1.000
_cell.angle_alpha   90.00
_cell.angle_beta   90.00
_cell.angle_gamma   90.00
#
_symmetry.space_group_name_H-M   'P 1'
#
loop_
_entity.id
_entity.type
_entity.pdbx_description
1 polymer ?
#
loop_
_entity_poly.entity_id
_entity_poly.type
_entity_poly.pdbx_seq_one_letter_code
_entity_poly.pdbx_strand_id
1 'polypeptide(L)'
;MCSVDGCNSFRRNAKRFKLPKDPEERLEWIQFVLDVNGQRLKESTWTDITICSEHFTNDCFVNKSPTGRLKPGSVPSLSYSVFKVTIFHECIFSLDATNYAD
;
A
#
# COMPACT_ATOMS: atom_id res chain seq x y z
N MET A 1 5.52 -12.70 -6.39
CA MET A 1 6.23 -12.46 -5.11
C MET A 1 5.66 -11.18 -4.49
N CYS A 2 5.80 -10.94 -3.19
CA CYS A 2 5.38 -9.65 -2.63
C CYS A 2 6.28 -8.54 -3.20
N SER A 3 5.68 -7.41 -3.59
CA SER A 3 6.39 -6.28 -4.20
C SER A 3 7.08 -5.37 -3.18
N VAL A 4 6.85 -5.57 -1.89
CA VAL A 4 7.57 -4.88 -0.82
C VAL A 4 8.97 -5.48 -0.68
N ASP A 5 10.00 -4.65 -0.82
CA ASP A 5 11.39 -5.06 -0.75
C ASP A 5 11.73 -5.64 0.63
N GLY A 6 12.52 -6.71 0.64
CA GLY A 6 12.85 -7.46 1.86
C GLY A 6 11.71 -8.30 2.44
N CYS A 7 10.51 -8.30 1.84
CA CYS A 7 9.40 -9.11 2.30
C CYS A 7 9.64 -10.61 2.04
N ASN A 8 9.75 -11.38 3.13
CA ASN A 8 9.97 -12.84 3.08
C ASN A 8 8.68 -13.66 3.20
N SER A 9 7.52 -13.05 2.94
CA SER A 9 6.20 -13.69 3.04
C SER A 9 6.03 -14.92 2.13
N PHE A 10 6.87 -15.07 1.11
CA PHE A 10 6.92 -16.27 0.29
C PHE A 10 7.27 -17.53 1.10
N ARG A 11 8.11 -17.41 2.14
CA ARG A 11 8.48 -18.53 3.04
C ARG A 11 7.29 -19.02 3.87
N ARG A 12 6.34 -18.12 4.15
CA ARG A 12 5.15 -18.37 4.97
C ARG A 12 3.90 -18.64 4.14
N ASN A 13 4.01 -18.68 2.81
CA ASN A 13 2.88 -18.81 1.89
C ASN A 13 1.74 -17.80 2.17
N ALA A 14 2.10 -16.57 2.56
CA ALA A 14 1.10 -15.54 2.85
C ALA A 14 0.25 -15.26 1.61
N LYS A 15 -1.05 -15.00 1.84
CA LYS A 15 -1.99 -14.64 0.79
C LYS A 15 -1.57 -13.31 0.15
N ARG A 16 -1.74 -13.20 -1.16
CA ARG A 16 -1.36 -12.00 -1.93
C ARG A 16 -2.58 -11.37 -2.56
N PHE A 17 -2.56 -10.04 -2.61
CA PHE A 17 -3.60 -9.22 -3.18
C PHE A 17 -3.00 -8.43 -4.34
N LYS A 18 -3.75 -8.34 -5.43
CA LYS A 18 -3.45 -7.42 -6.52
C LYS A 18 -3.96 -6.03 -6.16
N LEU A 19 -3.46 -5.03 -6.88
CA LEU A 19 -3.96 -3.67 -6.77
C LEU A 19 -5.50 -3.61 -6.91
N PRO A 20 -6.17 -2.75 -6.11
CA PRO A 20 -7.60 -2.56 -6.19
C PRO A 20 -8.02 -1.95 -7.53
N LYS A 21 -9.29 -2.18 -7.89
CA LYS A 21 -9.88 -1.63 -9.11
C LYS A 21 -10.14 -0.13 -8.98
N ASP A 22 -10.49 0.30 -7.77
CA ASP A 22 -10.66 1.71 -7.44
C ASP A 22 -9.35 2.47 -7.66
N PRO A 23 -9.37 3.61 -8.39
CA PRO A 23 -8.15 4.35 -8.71
C PRO A 23 -7.51 5.03 -7.49
N GLU A 24 -8.30 5.49 -6.52
CA GLU A 24 -7.79 6.18 -5.32
C GLU A 24 -7.09 5.17 -4.41
N GLU A 25 -7.76 4.06 -4.09
CA GLU A 25 -7.15 2.98 -3.30
C GLU A 25 -5.89 2.44 -3.99
N ARG A 26 -5.89 2.39 -5.33
CA ARG A 26 -4.75 1.91 -6.11
C ARG A 26 -3.55 2.82 -5.96
N LEU A 27 -3.75 4.13 -6.00
CA LEU A 27 -2.69 5.11 -5.81
C LEU A 27 -2.09 4.98 -4.41
N GLU A 28 -2.91 4.82 -3.38
CA GLU A 28 -2.42 4.63 -2.01
C GLU A 28 -1.55 3.37 -1.87
N TRP A 29 -1.93 2.26 -2.51
CA TRP A 29 -1.12 1.05 -2.49
C TRP A 29 0.20 1.21 -3.26
N ILE A 30 0.18 1.89 -4.41
CA ILE A 30 1.38 2.18 -5.20
C ILE A 30 2.32 3.06 -4.38
N GLN A 31 1.78 4.13 -3.79
CA GLN A 31 2.52 5.08 -2.96
C GLN A 31 3.18 4.37 -1.79
N PHE A 32 2.42 3.53 -1.06
CA PHE A 32 2.96 2.70 0.01
C PHE A 32 4.17 1.87 -0.46
N VAL A 33 4.06 1.17 -1.60
CA VAL A 33 5.16 0.34 -2.11
C VAL A 33 6.37 1.19 -2.51
N LEU A 34 6.16 2.34 -3.15
CA LEU A 34 7.25 3.26 -3.51
C LEU A 34 7.99 3.78 -2.29
N ASP A 35 7.27 4.12 -1.22
CA ASP A 35 7.84 4.64 0.01
C ASP A 35 8.63 3.57 0.76
N VAL A 36 8.04 2.39 0.98
CA VAL A 36 8.71 1.31 1.71
C VAL A 36 9.90 0.73 0.95
N ASN A 37 9.90 0.80 -0.39
CA ASN A 37 11.02 0.37 -1.22
C ASN A 37 12.07 1.46 -1.45
N GLY A 38 11.86 2.69 -0.95
CA GLY A 38 12.81 3.80 -1.13
C GLY A 38 12.97 4.24 -2.60
N GLN A 39 11.88 4.23 -3.36
CA GLN A 39 11.77 4.60 -4.78
C GLN A 39 12.67 3.82 -5.75
N ARG A 40 12.21 2.63 -6.22
CA ARG A 40 12.77 1.96 -7.42
C ARG A 40 11.76 1.16 -8.27
N LEU A 41 10.49 1.54 -8.36
CA LEU A 41 9.58 0.89 -9.33
C LEU A 41 9.37 1.76 -10.57
N LYS A 42 9.58 1.17 -11.75
CA LYS A 42 9.20 1.79 -13.03
C LYS A 42 7.69 1.74 -13.16
N GLU A 43 7.06 2.78 -13.69
CA GLU A 43 5.58 2.83 -13.88
C GLU A 43 5.04 1.63 -14.66
N SER A 44 5.81 1.12 -15.62
CA SER A 44 5.48 -0.07 -16.40
C SER A 44 5.33 -1.36 -15.57
N THR A 45 5.78 -1.36 -14.31
CA THR A 45 5.67 -2.50 -13.39
C THR A 45 4.48 -2.41 -12.44
N TRP A 46 3.72 -1.30 -12.47
CA TRP A 46 2.59 -1.10 -11.56
C TRP A 46 1.50 -2.15 -11.74
N THR A 47 1.31 -2.67 -12.96
CA THR A 47 0.30 -3.71 -13.24
C THR A 47 0.59 -5.06 -12.55
N ASP A 48 1.83 -5.31 -12.16
CA ASP A 48 2.28 -6.56 -11.52
C ASP A 48 2.50 -6.43 -10.01
N ILE A 49 2.13 -5.28 -9.42
CA ILE A 49 2.27 -5.08 -7.98
C ILE A 49 1.32 -6.02 -7.24
N THR A 50 1.90 -6.81 -6.33
CA THR A 50 1.12 -7.63 -5.40
C THR A 50 1.66 -7.47 -3.98
N ILE A 51 0.76 -7.25 -3.03
CA ILE A 51 1.09 -7.06 -1.61
C ILE A 51 0.53 -8.23 -0.82
N CYS A 52 1.33 -8.78 0.11
CA CYS A 52 0.88 -9.89 0.93
C CYS A 52 0.04 -9.44 2.13
N SER A 53 -0.74 -10.36 2.69
CA SER A 53 -1.63 -10.13 3.83
C SER A 53 -0.94 -9.58 5.08
N GLU A 54 0.37 -9.78 5.20
CA GLU A 54 1.16 -9.32 6.35
C GLU A 54 1.38 -7.80 6.37
N HIS A 55 1.11 -7.10 5.27
CA HIS A 55 1.19 -5.63 5.21
C HIS A 55 -0.12 -4.92 5.58
N PHE A 56 -1.15 -5.69 5.94
CA PHE A 56 -2.45 -5.20 6.35
C PHE A 56 -2.71 -5.56 7.82
N THR A 57 -3.38 -4.68 8.55
CA THR A 57 -3.86 -5.01 9.90
C THR A 57 -5.05 -5.98 9.80
N ASN A 58 -5.32 -6.73 10.88
CA ASN A 58 -6.44 -7.68 10.88
C ASN A 58 -7.78 -6.99 10.61
N ASP A 59 -7.97 -5.74 11.04
CA ASP A 59 -9.23 -5.02 10.84
C ASP A 59 -9.52 -4.64 9.37
N CYS A 60 -8.51 -4.69 8.49
CA CYS A 60 -8.68 -4.56 7.04
C CYS A 60 -9.42 -5.75 6.42
N PHE A 61 -9.50 -6.89 7.11
CA PHE A 61 -10.13 -8.10 6.57
C PHE A 61 -11.58 -8.23 7.03
N VAL A 62 -12.46 -8.67 6.12
CA VAL A 62 -13.90 -8.84 6.39
C VAL A 62 -14.14 -9.71 7.63
N ASN A 63 -13.39 -10.80 7.78
CA ASN A 63 -13.48 -11.74 8.91
C ASN A 63 -12.32 -11.59 9.91
N LYS A 64 -11.63 -10.45 9.91
CA LYS A 64 -10.43 -10.21 10.73
C LYS A 64 -9.32 -11.26 10.59
N SER A 65 -9.27 -11.92 9.43
CA SER A 65 -8.34 -13.02 9.13
C SER A 65 -7.51 -12.70 7.89
N PRO A 66 -6.18 -12.83 7.94
CA PRO A 66 -5.27 -12.50 6.84
C PRO A 66 -5.41 -13.43 5.62
N THR A 67 -6.12 -14.56 5.76
CA THR A 67 -6.48 -15.44 4.65
C THR A 67 -7.78 -15.01 3.96
N GLY A 68 -8.51 -14.06 4.54
CA GLY A 68 -9.80 -13.54 4.08
C GLY A 68 -9.72 -12.56 2.92
N ARG A 69 -10.85 -11.93 2.60
CA ARG A 69 -10.94 -10.81 1.65
C ARG A 69 -10.69 -9.50 2.39
N LEU A 70 -10.04 -8.55 1.73
CA LEU A 70 -9.94 -7.18 2.21
C LEU A 70 -11.30 -6.48 2.10
N LYS A 71 -11.57 -5.57 3.03
CA LYS A 71 -12.69 -4.64 2.93
C LYS A 71 -12.37 -3.59 1.87
N PRO A 72 -13.39 -3.02 1.19
CA PRO A 72 -13.20 -1.81 0.39
C PRO A 72 -12.54 -0.70 1.24
N GLY A 73 -11.67 0.10 0.64
CA GLY A 73 -10.90 1.15 1.31
C GLY A 73 -9.74 0.66 2.17
N SER A 74 -9.40 -0.64 2.12
CA SER A 74 -8.28 -1.15 2.92
C SER A 74 -6.95 -0.81 2.26
N VAL A 75 -6.08 -0.13 3.02
CA VAL A 75 -4.72 0.20 2.61
C VAL A 75 -3.68 -0.60 3.38
N PRO A 76 -2.55 -0.98 2.73
CA PRO A 76 -1.40 -1.51 3.43
C PRO A 76 -0.79 -0.39 4.30
N SER A 77 -0.35 -0.76 5.50
CA SER A 77 0.19 0.21 6.47
C SER A 77 1.38 -0.32 7.29
N LEU A 78 1.67 -1.62 7.21
CA LEU A 78 2.76 -2.25 7.97
C LEU A 78 4.00 -2.41 7.08
N SER A 79 5.14 -1.84 7.49
CA SER A 79 6.43 -2.04 6.84
C SER A 79 7.35 -2.91 7.71
N TYR A 80 8.23 -3.72 7.09
CA TYR A 80 9.25 -4.49 7.81
C TYR A 80 10.53 -3.68 8.09
N SER A 81 10.55 -2.41 7.67
CA SER A 81 11.71 -1.53 7.82
C SER A 81 11.61 -0.78 9.15
N VAL A 82 12.43 -1.18 10.11
CA VAL A 82 12.71 -0.38 11.31
C VAL A 82 13.46 0.87 10.84
N PHE A 83 12.75 1.95 10.47
CA PHE A 83 13.11 3.37 10.60
C PHE A 83 12.24 4.27 9.69
N LYS A 84 11.67 5.30 10.34
CA LYS A 84 10.91 6.50 9.87
C LYS A 84 9.43 6.29 9.48
N VAL A 85 8.43 6.71 10.28
CA VAL A 85 8.08 8.00 10.95
C VAL A 85 7.26 8.93 10.04
N THR A 86 5.97 9.04 10.39
CA THR A 86 5.09 10.23 10.30
C THR A 86 5.22 11.14 9.07
N ILE A 87 4.73 10.77 7.88
CA ILE A 87 4.32 11.77 6.88
C ILE A 87 3.22 11.17 5.99
N PHE A 88 1.95 11.21 6.38
CA PHE A 88 0.86 11.04 5.40
C PHE A 88 -0.41 11.84 5.69
N HIS A 89 -0.52 12.52 6.82
CA HIS A 89 -1.69 13.35 7.09
C HIS A 89 -1.56 14.82 6.59
N GLU A 90 -0.40 15.24 6.09
CA GLU A 90 -0.15 16.65 5.73
C GLU A 90 0.15 16.90 4.24
N CYS A 91 0.32 15.88 3.40
CA CYS A 91 0.72 16.09 1.99
C CYS A 91 -0.42 16.05 0.96
N ILE A 92 -1.64 15.63 1.31
CA ILE A 92 -2.78 15.65 0.36
C ILE A 92 -3.46 17.03 0.27
N PHE A 93 -3.32 17.90 1.27
CA PHE A 93 -3.99 19.22 1.23
C PHE A 93 -3.18 20.35 0.55
N SER A 94 -1.92 20.14 0.14
CA SER A 94 -1.12 21.21 -0.49
C SER A 94 -1.22 21.30 -2.02
N LEU A 95 -1.99 20.43 -2.70
CA LEU A 95 -2.12 20.48 -4.16
C LEU A 95 -3.40 21.16 -4.67
N ASP A 96 -4.22 21.77 -3.80
CA ASP A 96 -5.47 22.43 -4.19
C ASP A 96 -5.66 23.86 -3.61
N ALA A 97 -4.61 24.68 -3.59
CA ALA A 97 -4.74 26.08 -3.15
C ALA A 97 -4.15 27.14 -4.12
N THR A 98 -3.93 26.80 -5.40
CA THR A 98 -3.56 27.80 -6.42
C THR A 98 -4.72 28.32 -7.28
N ASN A 99 -5.98 28.12 -6.89
CA ASN A 99 -7.12 28.71 -7.61
C ASN A 99 -8.20 29.26 -6.66
N TYR A 100 -7.95 30.43 -6.09
CA TYR A 100 -8.99 31.44 -5.89
C TYR A 100 -8.32 32.82 -5.84
N ALA A 101 -8.06 33.36 -7.03
CA ALA A 101 -7.76 34.77 -7.22
C ALA A 101 -9.01 35.41 -7.82
N ASP A 102 -9.75 36.14 -6.99
CA ASP A 102 -10.42 37.42 -7.29
C ASP A 102 -10.90 38.05 -5.96
#